data_AF-A0A3L8BCN0-F1
#
_entry.id   AF-A0A3L8BCN0-F1
#
_cell.length_a   1.000
_cell.length_b   1.000
_cell.length_c   1.000
_cell.angle_alpha   90.00
_cell.angle_beta   90.00
_cell.angle_gamma   90.00
#
_symmetry.space_group_name_H-M   'P 1'
#
loop_
_entity.id
_entity.type
_entity.pdbx_description
1 polymer ?
#
loop_
_entity_poly.entity_id
_entity_poly.type
_entity_poly.pdbx_seq_one_letter_code
_entity_poly.pdbx_strand_id
1 'polypeptide(L)'
;MMAFLLTPLMERRISTTLHLFKDLLMHNNSALFYLYLCIGLCALVLTWVHIPSYMGGGILDANIQFWKDALVNANPASTFLAVDILFLALAVEIWMVLESRRLGIRYVWGYIAIATFIGISFAVPVFLAMREKHLSAERRNTEVTLKAYDIAILVLLGVVTLGTGVWLYLK
;
A
#
# COMPACT_ATOMS: atom_id res chain seq x y z
N MET A 1 -2.35 -39.40 -19.56
CA MET A 1 -1.33 -39.79 -18.56
C MET A 1 -0.29 -38.69 -18.24
N MET A 2 -0.31 -37.51 -18.88
CA MET A 2 0.59 -36.38 -18.53
C MET A 2 0.05 -35.45 -17.42
N ALA A 3 -1.27 -35.37 -17.21
CA ALA A 3 -1.86 -34.46 -16.21
C ALA A 3 -1.58 -34.86 -14.75
N PHE A 4 -1.36 -36.15 -14.47
CA PHE A 4 -1.13 -36.67 -13.11
C PHE A 4 0.30 -36.45 -12.58
N LEU A 5 1.27 -36.23 -13.47
CA LEU A 5 2.66 -35.93 -13.10
C LEU A 5 2.91 -34.42 -12.93
N LEU A 6 2.05 -33.58 -13.51
CA LEU A 6 2.16 -32.13 -13.41
C LEU A 6 1.70 -31.60 -12.06
N THR A 7 0.68 -32.21 -11.45
CA THR A 7 0.16 -31.86 -10.12
C THR A 7 1.24 -31.86 -9.02
N PRO A 8 2.01 -32.96 -8.79
CA PRO A 8 3.02 -32.97 -7.73
C PRO A 8 4.21 -32.04 -7.98
N LEU A 9 4.56 -31.78 -9.25
CA LEU A 9 5.61 -30.81 -9.60
C LEU A 9 5.15 -29.36 -9.40
N MET A 10 3.91 -29.06 -9.75
CA MET A 10 3.31 -27.74 -9.56
C MET A 10 3.13 -27.43 -8.07
N GLU A 11 2.68 -28.42 -7.28
CA GLU A 11 2.51 -28.31 -5.84
C GLU A 11 3.86 -28.09 -5.12
N ARG A 12 4.93 -28.80 -5.53
CA ARG A 12 6.30 -28.54 -5.05
C ARG A 12 6.79 -27.14 -5.40
N ARG A 13 6.53 -26.67 -6.62
CA ARG A 13 6.96 -25.32 -7.06
C ARG A 13 6.24 -24.23 -6.27
N ILE A 14 4.92 -24.35 -6.08
CA ILE A 14 4.12 -23.42 -5.27
C ILE A 14 4.61 -23.39 -3.83
N SER A 15 4.83 -24.56 -3.22
CA SER A 15 5.39 -24.67 -1.87
C SER A 15 6.75 -23.98 -1.76
N THR A 16 7.64 -24.21 -2.73
CA THR A 16 8.99 -23.62 -2.74
C THR A 16 8.94 -22.10 -2.89
N THR A 17 8.08 -21.58 -3.78
CA THR A 17 7.89 -20.12 -3.95
C THR A 17 7.31 -19.48 -2.68
N LEU A 18 6.36 -20.14 -2.03
CA LEU A 18 5.78 -19.66 -0.77
C LEU A 18 6.81 -19.62 0.36
N HIS A 19 7.65 -20.65 0.47
CA HIS A 19 8.76 -20.70 1.42
C HIS A 19 9.82 -19.63 1.13
N LEU A 20 10.22 -19.44 -0.12
CA LEU A 20 11.18 -18.40 -0.50
C LEU A 20 10.65 -16.99 -0.20
N PHE A 21 9.39 -16.73 -0.50
CA PHE A 21 8.75 -15.45 -0.20
C PHE A 21 8.59 -15.22 1.30
N LYS A 22 8.28 -16.28 2.06
CA LYS A 22 8.29 -16.26 3.53
C LYS A 22 9.66 -15.86 4.07
N ASP A 23 10.71 -16.53 3.62
CA ASP A 23 12.08 -16.27 4.10
C ASP A 23 12.53 -14.86 3.73
N LEU A 24 12.16 -14.39 2.53
CA LEU A 24 12.40 -13.02 2.09
C LEU A 24 11.71 -11.99 3.00
N LEU A 25 10.43 -12.18 3.32
CA LEU A 25 9.67 -11.27 4.20
C LEU A 25 10.16 -11.31 5.66
N MET A 26 10.52 -12.48 6.17
CA MET A 26 10.83 -12.66 7.59
C MET A 26 12.27 -12.29 7.95
N HIS A 27 13.24 -12.49 7.05
CA HIS A 27 14.66 -12.32 7.37
C HIS A 27 15.31 -11.08 6.74
N ASN A 28 14.61 -10.38 5.85
CA ASN A 28 15.19 -9.26 5.12
C ASN A 28 14.31 -8.01 5.20
N ASN A 29 14.63 -7.12 6.14
CA ASN A 29 13.96 -5.82 6.24
C ASN A 29 14.12 -4.97 4.96
N SER A 30 15.17 -5.22 4.16
CA SER A 30 15.32 -4.59 2.84
C SER A 30 14.21 -5.06 1.89
N ALA A 31 13.71 -6.29 2.01
CA ALA A 31 12.60 -6.77 1.20
C ALA A 31 11.28 -6.09 1.55
N LEU A 32 10.97 -5.91 2.84
CA LEU A 32 9.80 -5.14 3.26
C LEU A 32 9.88 -3.68 2.81
N PHE A 33 11.08 -3.07 2.92
CA PHE A 33 11.34 -1.73 2.38
C PHE A 33 10.94 -1.63 0.89
N TYR A 34 11.45 -2.53 0.05
CA TYR A 34 11.14 -2.51 -1.38
C TYR A 34 9.69 -2.88 -1.68
N LEU A 35 9.11 -3.82 -0.93
CA LEU A 35 7.70 -4.19 -1.09
C LEU A 35 6.79 -2.98 -0.86
N TYR A 36 6.99 -2.24 0.23
CA TYR A 36 6.19 -1.05 0.50
C TYR A 36 6.38 0.04 -0.56
N LEU A 37 7.61 0.25 -1.06
CA LEU A 37 7.83 1.16 -2.19
C LEU A 37 7.08 0.71 -3.45
N CYS A 38 7.12 -0.57 -3.79
CA CYS A 38 6.39 -1.11 -4.93
C CYS A 38 4.86 -0.92 -4.77
N ILE A 39 4.32 -1.20 -3.58
CA ILE A 39 2.90 -0.97 -3.28
C ILE A 39 2.55 0.50 -3.46
N GLY A 40 3.36 1.41 -2.92
CA GLY A 40 3.17 2.84 -3.07
C GLY A 40 3.17 3.26 -4.53
N LEU A 41 4.15 2.83 -5.33
CA LEU A 41 4.24 3.17 -6.75
C LEU A 41 3.04 2.63 -7.54
N CYS A 42 2.61 1.39 -7.30
CA CYS A 42 1.42 0.84 -7.94
C CYS A 42 0.17 1.64 -7.57
N ALA A 43 -0.01 1.97 -6.29
CA ALA A 43 -1.13 2.78 -5.84
C ALA A 43 -1.11 4.18 -6.46
N LEU A 44 0.06 4.81 -6.53
CA LEU A 44 0.25 6.11 -7.17
C LEU A 44 -0.18 6.04 -8.63
N VAL A 45 0.36 5.10 -9.42
CA VAL A 45 0.01 4.94 -10.84
C VAL A 45 -1.49 4.72 -11.02
N LEU A 46 -2.10 3.82 -10.24
CA LEU A 46 -3.52 3.50 -10.40
C LEU A 46 -4.46 4.65 -9.98
N THR A 47 -4.05 5.50 -9.04
CA THR A 47 -4.89 6.61 -8.56
C THR A 47 -4.64 7.92 -9.30
N TRP A 48 -3.39 8.23 -9.65
CA TRP A 48 -3.04 9.51 -10.25
C TRP A 48 -3.49 9.69 -11.68
N VAL A 49 -3.82 8.63 -12.41
CA VAL A 49 -4.31 8.78 -13.79
C VAL A 49 -5.63 9.58 -13.86
N HIS A 50 -6.38 9.64 -12.75
CA HIS A 50 -7.62 10.43 -12.67
C HIS A 50 -7.40 11.90 -12.32
N ILE A 51 -6.24 12.28 -11.77
CA ILE A 51 -6.00 13.66 -11.30
C ILE A 51 -5.85 14.69 -12.44
N PRO A 52 -5.23 14.38 -13.60
CA PRO A 52 -5.11 15.32 -14.72
C PRO A 52 -6.42 15.96 -15.18
N SER A 53 -7.57 15.27 -15.06
CA SER A 53 -8.87 15.85 -15.45
C SER A 53 -9.30 17.04 -14.58
N TYR A 54 -8.72 17.19 -13.39
CA TYR A 54 -9.01 18.29 -12.47
C TYR A 54 -8.00 19.45 -12.57
N MET A 55 -6.90 19.29 -13.30
CA MET A 55 -5.78 20.25 -13.29
C MET A 55 -6.00 21.51 -14.13
N GLY A 56 -7.14 21.65 -14.81
CA GLY A 56 -7.42 22.78 -15.71
C GLY A 56 -7.38 24.17 -15.02
N GLY A 57 -7.67 24.24 -13.72
CA GLY A 57 -7.67 25.47 -12.91
C GLY A 57 -6.47 25.65 -11.98
N GLY A 58 -5.47 24.74 -12.03
CA GLY A 58 -4.34 24.69 -11.10
C GLY A 58 -4.59 23.79 -9.88
N ILE A 59 -3.55 23.59 -9.04
CA ILE A 59 -3.54 22.56 -7.97
C ILE A 59 -4.61 22.81 -6.90
N LEU A 60 -4.81 24.07 -6.50
CA LEU A 60 -5.78 24.40 -5.45
C LEU A 60 -7.22 24.14 -5.92
N ASP A 61 -7.55 24.57 -7.14
CA ASP A 61 -8.88 24.32 -7.73
C ASP A 61 -9.09 22.82 -7.97
N ALA A 62 -8.07 22.11 -8.46
CA ALA A 62 -8.11 20.66 -8.63
C ALA A 62 -8.48 19.93 -7.33
N ASN A 63 -7.85 20.30 -6.22
CA ASN A 63 -8.14 19.72 -4.91
C ASN A 63 -9.59 20.02 -4.47
N ILE A 64 -10.05 21.26 -4.63
CA ILE A 64 -11.41 21.65 -4.25
C ILE A 64 -12.44 20.89 -5.08
N GLN A 65 -12.26 20.81 -6.40
CA GLN A 65 -13.19 20.14 -7.30
C GLN A 65 -13.20 18.63 -7.09
N PHE A 66 -12.04 18.01 -6.88
CA PHE A 66 -11.95 16.59 -6.52
C PHE A 66 -12.81 16.26 -5.30
N TRP A 67 -12.71 17.05 -4.23
CA TRP A 67 -13.50 16.80 -3.01
C TRP A 67 -14.98 17.10 -3.18
N LYS A 68 -15.34 18.10 -4.00
CA LYS A 68 -16.75 18.34 -4.36
C LYS A 68 -17.35 17.14 -5.08
N ASP A 69 -16.64 16.56 -6.03
CA ASP A 69 -17.13 15.38 -6.75
C ASP A 69 -17.12 14.12 -5.87
N ALA A 70 -16.12 13.98 -4.99
CA ALA A 70 -16.01 12.85 -4.08
C ALA A 70 -17.02 12.85 -2.92
N LEU A 71 -17.47 14.02 -2.44
CA LEU A 71 -18.33 14.14 -1.26
C LEU A 71 -19.70 14.76 -1.53
N VAL A 72 -19.79 15.77 -2.40
CA VAL A 72 -21.00 16.59 -2.58
C VAL A 72 -21.84 16.11 -3.77
N ASN A 73 -21.19 15.80 -4.90
CA ASN A 73 -21.86 15.27 -6.09
C ASN A 73 -21.84 13.73 -6.15
N ALA A 74 -21.43 13.09 -5.05
CA ALA A 74 -21.21 11.67 -4.95
C ALA A 74 -22.50 10.87 -4.71
N ASN A 75 -22.48 9.60 -5.15
CA ASN A 75 -23.46 8.62 -4.71
C ASN A 75 -23.14 8.15 -3.26
N PRO A 76 -24.07 7.49 -2.56
CA PRO A 76 -23.85 7.05 -1.17
C PRO A 76 -22.61 6.17 -0.96
N ALA A 77 -22.22 5.36 -1.95
CA ALA A 77 -21.04 4.50 -1.85
C ALA A 77 -19.74 5.32 -1.94
N SER A 78 -19.69 6.32 -2.82
CA SER A 78 -18.55 7.25 -2.93
C SER A 78 -18.39 8.08 -1.66
N THR A 79 -19.49 8.62 -1.11
CA THR A 79 -19.46 9.35 0.17
C THR A 79 -18.98 8.46 1.32
N PHE A 80 -19.44 7.20 1.38
CA PHE A 80 -18.99 6.23 2.37
C PHE A 80 -17.47 6.01 2.30
N LEU A 81 -16.93 5.71 1.11
CA LEU A 81 -15.49 5.48 0.93
C LEU A 81 -14.66 6.73 1.25
N ALA A 82 -15.15 7.91 0.89
CA ALA A 82 -14.46 9.17 1.15
C ALA A 82 -14.40 9.50 2.66
N VAL A 83 -15.48 9.26 3.40
CA VAL A 83 -15.47 9.43 4.87
C VAL A 83 -14.60 8.37 5.53
N ASP A 84 -14.72 7.10 5.12
CA ASP A 84 -13.92 5.99 5.64
C ASP A 84 -12.41 6.26 5.51
N ILE A 85 -11.95 6.68 4.32
CA ILE A 85 -10.53 6.95 4.09
C ILE A 85 -10.02 8.18 4.86
N LEU A 86 -10.85 9.20 5.10
CA LEU A 86 -10.47 10.37 5.89
C LEU A 86 -10.23 10.03 7.36
N PHE A 87 -11.09 9.19 7.96
CA PHE A 87 -10.89 8.75 9.34
C PHE A 87 -9.73 7.76 9.47
N LEU A 88 -9.54 6.87 8.50
CA LEU A 88 -8.35 6.03 8.43
C LEU A 88 -7.09 6.91 8.31
N ALA A 89 -7.13 7.95 7.49
CA ALA A 89 -6.02 8.89 7.34
C ALA A 89 -5.63 9.56 8.65
N LEU A 90 -6.61 10.11 9.36
CA LEU A 90 -6.36 10.75 10.66
C LEU A 90 -5.68 9.78 11.65
N ALA A 91 -6.19 8.55 11.76
CA ALA A 91 -5.61 7.54 12.64
C ALA A 91 -4.17 7.19 12.25
N VAL A 92 -3.91 6.99 10.96
CA VAL A 92 -2.59 6.65 10.42
C VAL A 92 -1.62 7.80 10.56
N GLU A 93 -2.02 9.04 10.31
CA GLU A 93 -1.17 10.22 10.44
C GLU A 93 -0.75 10.45 11.90
N ILE A 94 -1.67 10.30 12.86
CA ILE A 94 -1.34 10.32 14.30
C ILE A 94 -0.29 9.25 14.60
N TRP A 95 -0.50 8.02 14.13
CA TRP A 95 0.47 6.94 14.29
C TRP A 95 1.82 7.27 13.65
N MET A 96 1.85 7.82 12.44
CA MET A 96 3.07 8.23 11.73
C MET A 96 3.84 9.29 12.52
N VAL A 97 3.16 10.29 13.06
CA VAL A 97 3.80 11.31 13.91
C VAL A 97 4.44 10.65 15.12
N LEU A 98 3.70 9.86 15.88
CA LEU A 98 4.22 9.21 17.09
C LEU A 98 5.38 8.25 16.77
N GLU A 99 5.25 7.43 15.74
CA GLU A 99 6.27 6.47 15.32
C GLU A 99 7.53 7.18 14.81
N SER A 100 7.38 8.28 14.07
CA SER A 100 8.52 9.08 13.62
C SER A 100 9.34 9.63 14.78
N ARG A 101 8.69 10.01 15.89
CA ARG A 101 9.39 10.46 17.11
C ARG A 101 10.09 9.31 17.82
N ARG A 102 9.50 8.11 17.84
CA ARG A 102 10.07 6.91 18.47
C ARG A 102 11.29 6.35 17.74
N LEU A 103 11.33 6.48 16.43
CA LEU A 103 12.38 5.94 15.55
C LEU A 103 13.33 7.01 14.99
N GLY A 104 13.13 8.28 15.34
CA GLY A 104 13.97 9.37 14.84
C GLY A 104 13.80 9.67 13.33
N ILE A 105 12.68 9.28 12.72
CA ILE A 105 12.40 9.55 11.30
C ILE A 105 12.17 11.06 11.11
N ARG A 106 12.95 11.68 10.21
CA ARG A 106 12.84 13.12 9.91
C ARG A 106 11.71 13.39 8.91
N TYR A 107 11.21 14.64 8.93
CA TYR A 107 10.26 15.17 7.94
C TYR A 107 8.89 14.48 7.86
N VAL A 108 8.35 13.96 8.98
CA VAL A 108 7.02 13.31 9.00
C VAL A 108 5.91 14.18 8.39
N TRP A 109 5.95 15.50 8.59
CA TRP A 109 5.00 16.44 8.00
C TRP A 109 5.07 16.51 6.47
N GLY A 110 6.22 16.18 5.87
CA GLY A 110 6.33 16.02 4.42
C GLY A 110 5.54 14.81 3.92
N TYR A 111 5.56 13.69 4.66
CA TYR A 111 4.72 12.53 4.33
C TYR A 111 3.23 12.84 4.49
N ILE A 112 2.85 13.60 5.53
CA ILE A 112 1.46 14.03 5.74
C ILE A 112 1.01 14.96 4.59
N ALA A 113 1.84 15.92 4.19
CA ALA A 113 1.54 16.76 3.03
C ALA A 113 1.38 15.92 1.75
N ILE A 114 2.24 14.92 1.52
CA ILE A 114 2.08 13.97 0.41
C ILE A 114 0.76 13.19 0.55
N ALA A 115 0.40 12.72 1.75
CA ALA A 115 -0.85 12.01 1.97
C ALA A 115 -2.07 12.86 1.63
N THR A 116 -2.05 14.14 2.02
CA THR A 116 -3.14 15.09 1.77
C THR A 116 -3.25 15.50 0.30
N PHE A 117 -2.13 15.77 -0.39
CA PHE A 117 -2.15 16.38 -1.73
C PHE A 117 -1.90 15.39 -2.88
N ILE A 118 -1.21 14.28 -2.61
CA ILE A 118 -0.85 13.28 -3.62
C ILE A 118 -1.70 12.02 -3.42
N GLY A 119 -1.83 11.56 -2.18
CA GLY A 119 -2.68 10.43 -1.85
C GLY A 119 -2.11 9.58 -0.73
N ILE A 120 -2.96 9.25 0.24
CA ILE A 120 -2.58 8.47 1.41
C ILE A 120 -2.08 7.07 1.06
N SER A 121 -2.66 6.44 0.03
CA SER A 121 -2.28 5.11 -0.45
C SER A 121 -0.86 5.05 -1.03
N PHE A 122 -0.27 6.19 -1.39
CA PHE A 122 1.14 6.31 -1.75
C PHE A 122 2.00 6.72 -0.54
N ALA A 123 1.57 7.74 0.20
CA ALA A 123 2.35 8.30 1.30
C ALA A 123 2.66 7.28 2.41
N VAL A 124 1.65 6.48 2.79
CA VAL A 124 1.75 5.52 3.90
C VAL A 124 2.73 4.40 3.57
N PRO A 125 2.68 3.72 2.40
CA PRO A 125 3.72 2.76 2.04
C PRO A 125 5.13 3.36 1.98
N VAL A 126 5.31 4.59 1.49
CA VAL A 126 6.64 5.22 1.50
C VAL A 126 7.13 5.48 2.93
N PHE A 127 6.24 5.91 3.84
CA PHE A 127 6.57 6.03 5.26
C PHE A 127 6.92 4.68 5.88
N LEU A 128 6.15 3.63 5.60
CA LEU A 128 6.40 2.26 6.07
C LEU A 128 7.77 1.75 5.58
N ALA A 129 8.14 2.02 4.32
CA ALA A 129 9.48 1.69 3.83
C ALA A 129 10.55 2.38 4.69
N MET A 130 10.45 3.69 4.89
CA MET A 130 11.42 4.42 5.72
C MET A 130 11.46 3.91 7.16
N ARG A 131 10.30 3.54 7.72
CA ARG A 131 10.17 2.92 9.03
C ARG A 131 10.96 1.61 9.13
N GLU A 132 10.81 0.70 8.17
CA GLU A 132 11.56 -0.57 8.15
C GLU A 132 13.07 -0.34 8.08
N LYS A 133 13.51 0.67 7.32
CA LYS A 133 14.93 1.06 7.29
C LYS A 133 15.46 1.48 8.68
N HIS A 134 14.67 2.21 9.46
CA HIS A 134 15.08 2.64 10.80
C HIS A 134 15.05 1.49 11.81
N LEU A 135 14.03 0.62 11.77
CA LEU A 135 13.97 -0.57 12.61
C LEU A 135 15.16 -1.51 12.40
N SER A 136 15.56 -1.67 11.13
CA SER A 136 16.77 -2.42 10.74
C SER A 136 18.04 -1.85 11.36
N ALA A 137 18.20 -0.52 11.28
CA ALA A 137 19.39 0.17 11.75
C ALA A 137 19.56 0.03 13.28
N GLU A 138 18.45 0.04 14.02
CA GLU A 138 18.46 -0.10 15.48
C GLU A 138 18.47 -1.56 15.95
N ARG A 139 18.61 -2.54 15.04
CA ARG A 139 18.47 -3.98 15.33
C ARG A 139 17.20 -4.33 16.10
N ARG A 140 16.14 -3.53 15.97
CA ARG A 140 14.80 -3.90 16.46
C ARG A 140 14.17 -4.89 15.47
N ASN A 141 14.86 -6.00 15.21
CA ASN A 141 14.29 -7.11 14.48
C ASN A 141 13.38 -7.85 15.45
N THR A 142 12.08 -7.61 15.31
CA THR A 142 11.11 -8.49 15.96
C THR A 142 11.08 -9.75 15.10
N GLU A 143 11.40 -10.92 15.66
CA GLU A 143 11.20 -12.18 14.95
C GLU A 143 9.70 -12.35 14.68
N VAL A 144 9.27 -12.00 13.48
CA VAL A 144 7.89 -12.19 13.03
C VAL A 144 7.79 -13.57 12.38
N THR A 145 7.05 -14.47 13.01
CA THR A 145 6.82 -15.81 12.46
C THR A 145 5.50 -15.84 11.67
N LEU A 146 5.59 -15.71 10.34
CA LEU A 146 4.42 -15.83 9.46
C LEU A 146 4.07 -17.30 9.23
N LYS A 147 2.79 -17.65 9.38
CA LYS A 147 2.29 -18.97 8.99
C LYS A 147 1.99 -18.98 7.48
N ALA A 148 1.92 -20.17 6.88
CA ALA A 148 1.71 -20.31 5.45
C ALA A 148 0.38 -19.68 4.98
N TYR A 149 -0.66 -19.73 5.82
CA TYR A 149 -1.95 -19.12 5.51
C TYR A 149 -1.88 -17.59 5.50
N ASP A 150 -1.06 -16.97 6.35
CA ASP A 150 -0.90 -15.50 6.36
C ASP A 150 -0.40 -15.02 5.00
N ILE A 151 0.58 -15.74 4.45
CA ILE A 151 1.17 -15.42 3.15
C ILE A 151 0.17 -15.69 2.02
N ALA A 152 -0.51 -16.84 2.05
CA ALA A 152 -1.50 -17.17 1.03
C ALA A 152 -2.61 -16.10 0.96
N ILE A 153 -3.09 -15.65 2.12
CA ILE A 153 -4.11 -14.59 2.22
C ILE A 153 -3.56 -13.26 1.72
N LEU A 154 -2.35 -12.85 2.13
CA LEU A 154 -1.75 -11.60 1.69
C LEU A 154 -1.50 -11.57 0.18
N VAL A 155 -1.03 -12.67 -0.39
CA VAL A 155 -0.85 -12.81 -1.85
C VAL A 155 -2.19 -12.73 -2.56
N LEU A 156 -3.21 -13.44 -2.07
CA LEU A 156 -4.56 -13.37 -2.64
C LEU A 156 -5.12 -11.94 -2.60
N LEU A 157 -5.02 -11.26 -1.44
CA LEU A 157 -5.45 -9.87 -1.29
C LEU A 157 -4.69 -8.94 -2.24
N GLY A 158 -3.38 -9.12 -2.38
CA GLY A 158 -2.57 -8.34 -3.31
C GLY A 158 -2.99 -8.55 -4.77
N VAL A 159 -3.20 -9.79 -5.19
CA VAL A 159 -3.67 -10.14 -6.55
C VAL A 159 -5.05 -9.57 -6.80
N VAL A 160 -5.98 -9.71 -5.85
CA VAL A 160 -7.34 -9.15 -5.97
C VAL A 160 -7.26 -7.63 -6.07
N THR A 161 -6.47 -6.96 -5.22
CA THR A 161 -6.34 -5.49 -5.21
C THR A 161 -5.77 -4.95 -6.52
N LEU A 162 -4.72 -5.58 -7.04
CA LEU A 162 -4.14 -5.19 -8.34
C LEU A 162 -5.10 -5.50 -9.49
N GLY A 163 -5.74 -6.67 -9.45
CA GLY A 163 -6.70 -7.10 -10.47
C GLY A 163 -7.91 -6.17 -10.53
N THR A 164 -8.47 -5.77 -9.40
CA THR A 164 -9.58 -4.81 -9.34
C THR A 164 -9.14 -3.42 -9.78
N GLY A 165 -7.97 -2.95 -9.35
CA GLY A 165 -7.42 -1.66 -9.76
C GLY A 165 -7.22 -1.57 -11.28
N VAL A 166 -6.62 -2.61 -11.89
CA VAL A 166 -6.45 -2.68 -13.36
C VAL A 166 -7.79 -2.84 -14.08
N TRP A 167 -8.70 -3.65 -13.55
CA TRP A 167 -10.03 -3.82 -14.14
C TRP A 167 -10.84 -2.51 -14.18
N LEU A 168 -10.77 -1.72 -13.11
CA LEU A 168 -11.39 -0.39 -13.05
C LEU A 168 -10.79 0.58 -14.08
N TYR A 169 -9.53 0.37 -14.46
CA TYR A 169 -8.84 1.19 -15.47
C TYR A 169 -9.20 0.81 -16.92
N LEU A 170 -9.49 -0.47 -17.18
CA LEU A 170 -9.79 -0.99 -18.51
C LEU A 170 -11.27 -0.83 -18.91
N LYS A 171 -12.12 -0.35 -18.00
CA LYS A 171 -13.55 -0.15 -18.20
C LYS A 171 -13.84 1.29 -18.61
#